data_AF-A0A2E8V7B7-F1
#
_entry.id   AF-A0A2E8V7B7-F1
#
_cell.length_a   1.000
_cell.length_b   1.000
_cell.length_c   1.000
_cell.angle_alpha   90.00
_cell.angle_beta   90.00
_cell.angle_gamma   90.00
#
_symmetry.space_group_name_H-M   'P 1'
#
loop_
_entity.id
_entity.type
_entity.pdbx_description
1 polymer ?
#
loop_
_entity_poly.entity_id
_entity_poly.type
_entity_poly.pdbx_seq_one_letter_code
_entity_poly.pdbx_strand_id
1 'polypeptide(L)' 'MTVDTSNPPGGQHKFNDVEYFFCGPGCNKAFQSEPEEYLSGRKKMEMD' A
#
# COMPACT_ATOMS: atom_id res chain seq x y z
N MET A 1 0.79 -13.69 -1.70
CA MET A 1 -0.44 -12.92 -2.00
C MET A 1 -0.28 -12.37 -3.40
N THR A 2 -1.15 -12.75 -4.34
CA THR A 2 -1.11 -12.21 -5.71
C THR A 2 -2.04 -11.01 -5.73
N VAL A 3 -1.52 -9.82 -6.02
CA VAL A 3 -2.34 -8.62 -6.19
C VAL A 3 -2.70 -8.54 -7.68
N ASP A 4 -3.98 -8.57 -8.00
CA ASP A 4 -4.46 -8.25 -9.34
C ASP A 4 -4.33 -6.74 -9.54
N THR A 5 -3.42 -6.33 -10.43
CA THR A 5 -3.17 -4.91 -10.71
C THR A 5 -4.24 -4.28 -11.60
N SER A 6 -5.08 -5.08 -12.26
CA SER A 6 -6.18 -4.58 -13.11
C SER A 6 -7.38 -4.14 -12.28
N ASN A 7 -7.59 -4.77 -11.12
CA ASN A 7 -8.64 -4.43 -10.17
C ASN A 7 -8.21 -4.74 -8.73
N PRO A 8 -7.26 -3.97 -8.16
CA PRO A 8 -6.73 -4.24 -6.83
C PRO A 8 -7.83 -4.06 -5.77
N PRO A 9 -8.12 -5.07 -4.92
CA PRO A 9 -9.19 -4.99 -3.93
C PRO A 9 -8.96 -3.89 -2.87
N GLY A 10 -7.71 -3.51 -2.62
CA GLY A 10 -7.36 -2.38 -1.78
C GLY A 10 -7.20 -1.05 -2.51
N GLY A 11 -7.37 -1.03 -3.84
CA GLY A 11 -7.11 0.12 -4.69
C GLY A 11 -5.63 0.30 -5.07
N GLN A 12 -5.36 1.40 -5.76
CA GLN A 12 -4.03 1.84 -6.16
C GLN A 12 -3.73 3.25 -5.65
N HIS A 13 -2.45 3.60 -5.56
CA HIS A 13 -1.99 4.95 -5.22
C HIS A 13 -0.69 5.29 -5.94
N LYS A 14 -0.59 6.51 -6.48
CA LYS A 14 0.63 7.00 -7.14
C LYS A 14 1.45 7.84 -6.17
N PHE A 15 2.71 7.47 -5.94
CA PHE A 15 3.65 8.19 -5.09
C PHE A 15 5.05 8.19 -5.71
N ASN A 16 5.69 9.36 -5.81
CA ASN A 16 7.01 9.54 -6.45
C ASN A 16 7.10 8.90 -7.85
N ASP A 17 6.08 9.13 -8.68
CA ASP A 17 5.95 8.58 -10.03
C ASP A 17 5.82 7.04 -10.12
N VAL A 18 5.76 6.34 -8.99
CA VAL A 18 5.52 4.90 -8.91
C VAL A 18 4.06 4.63 -8.56
N GLU A 19 3.43 3.68 -9.26
CA GLU A 19 2.09 3.20 -8.94
C GLU A 19 2.15 1.97 -8.03
N TYR A 20 1.49 2.06 -6.88
CA TYR A 20 1.42 1.02 -5.85
C TYR A 20 0.03 0.40 -5.81
N PHE A 21 -0.03 -0.93 -5.67
CA PHE A 21 -1.26 -1.70 -5.63
C PHE A 21 -1.41 -2.39 -4.29
N PHE A 22 -2.61 -2.33 -3.71
CA PHE A 22 -2.86 -2.82 -2.35
C PHE A 22 -3.89 -3.95 -2.36
N CYS A 23 -3.66 -4.96 -1.52
CA CYS A 23 -4.59 -6.07 -1.34
C CYS A 23 -5.80 -5.72 -0.44
N GLY A 24 -5.72 -4.66 0.35
CA GLY A 24 -6.79 -4.24 1.24
C GLY A 24 -6.86 -2.72 1.42
N PRO A 25 -8.07 -2.15 1.62
CA PRO A 25 -8.25 -0.70 1.72
C PRO A 25 -7.57 -0.12 2.96
N GLY A 26 -7.44 -0.90 4.04
CA GLY A 26 -6.67 -0.52 5.22
C GLY A 26 -5.20 -0.27 4.91
N CYS A 27 -4.56 -1.18 4.16
CA CYS A 27 -3.16 -1.04 3.75
C CYS A 27 -2.94 0.18 2.87
N ASN A 28 -3.84 0.42 1.91
CA ASN A 28 -3.78 1.60 1.05
C ASN A 28 -3.90 2.89 1.87
N LYS A 29 -4.91 2.97 2.76
CA LYS A 29 -5.10 4.15 3.60
C LYS A 29 -3.91 4.42 4.51
N ALA A 30 -3.33 3.38 5.10
CA ALA A 30 -2.17 3.51 5.97
C ALA A 30 -0.94 3.97 5.19
N PHE A 31 -0.68 3.39 4.01
CA PHE A 31 0.38 3.83 3.11
C PHE A 31 0.22 5.30 2.70
N GLN A 32 -0.98 5.74 2.35
CA GLN A 32 -1.25 7.13 1.98
C GLN A 32 -0.93 8.14 3.10
N SER A 33 -1.08 7.75 4.37
CA SER A 33 -0.76 8.63 5.50
C SER A 33 0.75 8.81 5.72
N GLU A 34 1.54 7.74 5.53
CA GLU A 34 2.96 7.71 5.91
C GLU A 34 3.81 6.92 4.89
N PRO A 35 3.79 7.26 3.59
CA PRO A 35 4.36 6.41 2.53
C PRO A 35 5.85 6.16 2.72
N GLU A 36 6.62 7.17 3.15
CA GLU A 36 8.06 7.06 3.39
C GLU A 36 8.40 6.07 4.54
N GLU A 37 7.54 5.97 5.56
CA GLU A 37 7.75 5.04 6.68
C GLU A 37 7.55 3.57 6.26
N TYR A 38 6.57 3.31 5.39
CA TYR A 38 6.35 1.98 4.82
C TYR A 38 7.43 1.63 3.79
N LEU A 39 7.86 2.58 2.96
CA LEU A 39 8.91 2.36 1.95
C LEU A 39 10.29 2.16 2.58
N SER A 40 10.58 2.81 3.71
CA SER A 40 11.81 2.57 4.47
C SER A 40 11.82 1.25 5.23
N GLY A 41 10.68 0.54 5.30
CA GLY A 41 10.54 -0.70 6.06
C GLY A 41 10.57 -0.52 7.58
N ARG A 42 10.66 0.73 8.07
CA ARG A 42 10.62 1.08 9.50
C ARG A 42 9.24 0.81 10.08
N LYS A 43 8.20 1.06 9.29
CA LYS A 43 6.81 0.78 9.65
C LYS A 43 6.36 -0.48 8.92
N LYS A 44 5.98 -1.49 9.70
CA LYS A 44 5.30 -2.69 9.22
C LYS A 44 3.89 -2.65 9.76
N MET A 45 2.93 -3.09 8.96
CA MET A 45 1.58 -3.33 9.47
C MET A 45 1.66 -4.51 10.43
N GLU A 46 1.64 -4.24 11.74
CA GLU A 46 1.43 -5.28 12.74
C GLU A 46 -0.03 -5.70 12.66
N MET A 47 -0.25 -6.92 12.20
CA MET A 47 -1.53 -7.61 12.26
C MET A 47 -1.43 -8.57 13.43
N ASP A 48 -1.88 -8.12 14.60
CA ASP A 48 -2.16 -8.96 15.77
C ASP A 48 -3.45 -9.77 15.54
#